data_AF-A0A7C4DKM9-F1
#
_entry.id   AF-A0A7C4DKM9-F1
#
_cell.length_a   1.000
_cell.length_b   1.000
_cell.length_c   1.000
_cell.angle_alpha   90.00
_cell.angle_beta   90.00
_cell.angle_gamma   90.00
#
_symmetry.space_group_name_H-M   'P 1'
#
loop_
_entity.id
_entity.type
_entity.pdbx_description
1 polymer ?
#
loop_
_entity_poly.entity_id
_entity_poly.type
_entity_poly.pdbx_seq_one_letter_code
_entity_poly.pdbx_strand_id
1 'polypeptide(L)'
;MTHRPAFVLIPLLCAVAASRAADWPEFRGPRGDGHAASPGDRTPVGLPLTWSETQNVKWKIEIPHRGWSTPVTLGGQIWLTTATLDGREYFAICVDAET
;
A
#
# COMPACT_ATOMS: atom_id res chain seq x y z
N MET A 1 -54.50 -26.95 14.81
CA MET A 1 -53.78 -25.77 14.27
C MET A 1 -52.37 -25.78 14.83
N THR A 2 -51.41 -26.29 14.07
CA THR A 2 -50.00 -26.40 14.47
C THR A 2 -49.20 -25.30 13.76
N HIS A 3 -48.71 -24.31 14.50
CA HIS A 3 -47.84 -23.27 13.95
C HIS A 3 -46.40 -23.79 13.88
N ARG A 4 -45.86 -23.94 12.68
CA ARG A 4 -44.44 -24.24 12.45
C ARG A 4 -43.65 -22.93 12.58
N PRO A 5 -42.60 -22.84 13.41
CA PRO A 5 -41.74 -21.67 13.43
C PRO A 5 -40.91 -21.65 12.14
N ALA A 6 -41.10 -20.64 11.31
CA ALA A 6 -40.26 -20.39 10.16
C ALA A 6 -38.90 -19.89 10.66
N PHE A 7 -37.87 -20.73 10.60
CA PHE A 7 -36.50 -20.30 10.80
C PHE A 7 -36.06 -19.44 9.62
N VAL A 8 -35.96 -18.13 9.83
CA VAL A 8 -35.36 -17.20 8.86
C VAL A 8 -33.84 -17.30 9.00
N LEU A 9 -33.19 -17.90 8.00
CA LEU A 9 -31.74 -17.86 7.84
C LEU A 9 -31.34 -16.47 7.33
N ILE A 10 -30.76 -15.65 8.21
CA ILE A 10 -30.12 -14.39 7.84
C ILE A 10 -28.76 -14.75 7.20
N PRO A 11 -28.47 -14.36 5.94
CA PRO A 11 -27.17 -14.62 5.35
C PRO A 11 -26.15 -13.70 6.03
N LEU A 12 -25.15 -14.29 6.67
CA LEU A 12 -24.00 -13.58 7.22
C LEU A 12 -23.19 -13.02 6.04
N LEU A 13 -23.37 -11.73 5.76
CA LEU A 13 -22.56 -11.00 4.79
C LEU A 13 -21.15 -10.85 5.36
N CYS A 14 -20.29 -11.84 5.15
CA CYS A 14 -18.87 -11.73 5.45
C CYS A 14 -18.27 -10.68 4.52
N ALA A 15 -18.13 -9.44 5.01
CA ALA A 15 -17.34 -8.42 4.35
C ALA A 15 -15.90 -8.94 4.28
N VAL A 16 -15.49 -9.40 3.10
CA VAL A 16 -14.09 -9.65 2.80
C VAL A 16 -13.43 -8.29 2.80
N ALA A 17 -12.84 -7.91 3.93
CA ALA A 17 -11.96 -6.75 3.97
C ALA A 17 -10.79 -7.07 3.04
N ALA A 18 -10.77 -6.46 1.86
CA ALA A 18 -9.60 -6.51 0.99
C ALA A 18 -8.43 -5.99 1.81
N SER A 19 -7.44 -6.84 2.06
CA SER A 19 -6.21 -6.46 2.75
C SER A 19 -5.47 -5.47 1.85
N ARG A 20 -5.75 -4.18 2.00
CA ARG A 20 -4.91 -3.14 1.38
C ARG A 20 -3.55 -3.22 2.06
N ALA A 21 -2.49 -3.04 1.27
CA ALA A 21 -1.16 -2.82 1.83
C ALA A 21 -1.27 -1.71 2.90
N ALA A 22 -0.59 -1.90 4.03
CA ALA A 22 -0.65 -0.94 5.11
C ALA A 22 -0.12 0.43 4.64
N ASP A 23 -0.79 1.50 5.07
CA ASP A 23 -0.35 2.86 4.77
C ASP A 23 1.02 3.13 5.40
N TRP A 24 1.86 3.85 4.67
CA TRP A 24 3.20 4.28 5.06
C TRP A 24 3.32 5.79 4.79
N PRO A 25 2.68 6.63 5.61
CA PRO A 25 2.43 8.03 5.28
C PRO A 25 3.66 8.95 5.42
N GLU A 26 4.77 8.45 5.97
CA GLU A 26 5.98 9.24 6.20
C GLU A 26 7.27 8.41 6.02
N PHE A 27 8.42 9.08 6.01
CA PHE A 27 9.73 8.46 5.76
C PHE A 27 9.99 7.21 6.62
N ARG A 28 9.61 7.25 7.90
CA ARG A 28 9.82 6.15 8.86
C ARG A 28 8.56 5.32 9.12
N GLY A 29 7.54 5.49 8.29
CA GLY A 29 6.31 4.71 8.35
C GLY A 29 5.36 5.12 9.46
N PRO A 30 4.25 4.39 9.61
CA PRO A 30 3.13 4.79 10.47
C PRO A 30 3.48 4.87 11.97
N ARG A 31 4.64 4.35 12.37
CA ARG A 31 5.13 4.34 13.76
C ARG A 31 6.39 5.18 13.96
N GLY A 32 6.92 5.81 12.90
CA GLY A 32 8.14 6.61 12.98
C GLY A 32 9.42 5.82 13.25
N ASP A 33 9.38 4.48 13.22
CA ASP A 33 10.50 3.60 13.64
C ASP A 33 11.22 2.91 12.47
N GLY A 34 10.70 3.02 11.24
CA GLY A 34 11.29 2.41 10.04
C GLY A 34 11.11 0.90 9.95
N HIS A 35 10.27 0.28 10.78
CA HIS A 35 10.08 -1.17 10.79
C HIS A 35 8.80 -1.61 10.05
N ALA A 36 8.98 -2.34 8.95
CA ALA A 36 7.89 -3.04 8.27
C ALA A 36 7.49 -4.29 9.07
N ALA A 37 6.27 -4.28 9.61
CA ALA A 37 5.69 -5.39 10.36
C ALA A 37 4.24 -5.62 9.92
N SER A 38 3.74 -6.84 10.09
CA SER A 38 2.34 -7.14 9.83
C SER A 38 1.43 -6.33 10.78
N PRO A 39 0.22 -5.91 10.35
CA PRO A 39 -0.71 -5.22 11.24
C PRO A 39 -0.96 -6.02 12.53
N GLY A 40 -0.69 -5.42 13.69
CA GLY A 40 -0.85 -6.07 15.00
C GLY A 40 0.32 -6.96 15.44
N ASP A 41 1.36 -7.12 14.62
CA ASP A 41 2.58 -7.86 14.94
C ASP A 41 3.80 -6.91 14.95
N ARG A 42 4.81 -7.23 15.75
CA ARG A 42 6.11 -6.56 15.76
C ARG A 42 7.20 -7.37 15.04
N THR A 43 6.88 -8.60 14.64
CA THR A 43 7.78 -9.47 13.89
C THR A 43 8.01 -8.86 12.51
N PRO A 44 9.28 -8.67 12.09
CA PRO A 44 9.59 -8.16 10.77
C PRO A 44 8.99 -9.04 9.67
N VAL A 45 8.45 -8.41 8.63
CA VAL A 45 7.98 -9.14 7.45
C VAL A 45 9.19 -9.76 6.75
N GLY A 46 9.07 -11.03 6.33
CA GLY A 46 10.08 -11.68 5.50
C GLY A 46 10.10 -11.05 4.10
N LEU A 47 10.90 -10.01 3.91
CA LEU A 47 11.05 -9.32 2.64
C LEU A 47 12.08 -10.03 1.73
N PRO A 48 11.91 -9.99 0.40
CA PRO A 48 12.88 -10.58 -0.53
C PRO A 48 14.28 -9.95 -0.39
N LEU A 49 15.31 -10.78 -0.32
CA LEU A 49 16.71 -10.34 -0.18
C LEU A 49 17.47 -10.23 -1.51
N THR A 50 16.86 -10.65 -2.61
CA THR A 50 17.46 -10.65 -3.96
C THR A 50 16.50 -9.99 -4.93
N TRP A 51 17.03 -9.18 -5.84
CA TRP A 51 16.23 -8.37 -6.77
C TRP A 51 16.93 -8.30 -8.13
N SER A 52 16.16 -8.22 -9.20
CA SER A 52 16.64 -7.90 -10.55
C SER A 52 15.57 -7.14 -11.31
N GLU A 53 15.82 -6.79 -12.57
CA GLU A 53 14.79 -6.21 -13.46
C GLU A 53 13.58 -7.14 -13.68
N THR A 54 13.71 -8.43 -13.38
CA THR A 54 12.64 -9.44 -13.59
C THR A 54 12.32 -10.29 -12.36
N GLN A 55 13.10 -10.18 -11.28
CA GLN A 55 12.95 -10.98 -10.07
C GLN A 55 12.50 -10.12 -8.90
N ASN A 56 11.47 -10.58 -8.18
CA ASN A 56 10.91 -9.94 -6.99
C ASN A 56 10.38 -8.51 -7.21
N VAL A 57 10.10 -8.14 -8.47
CA VAL A 57 9.45 -6.88 -8.86
C VAL A 57 8.00 -7.17 -9.28
N LYS A 58 7.01 -6.53 -8.62
CA LYS A 58 5.58 -6.68 -8.97
C LYS A 58 5.24 -5.91 -10.25
N TRP A 59 5.74 -4.68 -10.35
CA TRP A 59 5.57 -3.79 -11.50
C TRP A 59 6.66 -2.72 -11.47
N LYS A 60 6.83 -2.04 -12.62
CA LYS A 60 7.76 -0.92 -12.78
C LYS A 60 7.16 0.07 -13.76
N ILE A 61 7.23 1.36 -13.43
CA ILE A 61 6.80 2.44 -14.30
C ILE A 61 7.89 3.50 -14.42
N GLU A 62 7.88 4.24 -15.52
CA GLU A 62 8.72 5.43 -15.67
C GLU A 62 8.12 6.60 -14.89
N ILE A 63 8.95 7.35 -14.17
CA ILE A 63 8.56 8.57 -13.45
C ILE A 63 9.26 9.76 -14.13
N PRO A 64 8.52 10.82 -14.50
CA PRO A 64 9.10 12.00 -15.13
C PRO A 64 9.96 12.81 -14.14
N HIS A 65 10.96 13.50 -14.71
CA HIS A 65 11.91 14.36 -13.99
C HIS A 65 12.80 13.59 -12.98
N ARG A 66 13.38 14.27 -11.99
CA ARG A 66 14.26 13.66 -10.97
C ARG A 66 13.60 13.71 -9.60
N GLY A 67 13.60 12.60 -8.88
CA GLY A 67 13.07 12.51 -7.52
C GLY A 67 14.11 11.95 -6.55
N TRP A 68 14.23 12.59 -5.38
CA TRP A 68 15.08 12.14 -4.27
C TRP A 68 14.29 11.90 -2.98
N SER A 69 12.98 12.13 -3.01
CA SER A 69 12.11 11.83 -1.87
C SER A 69 11.93 10.34 -1.69
N THR A 70 11.62 9.94 -0.46
CA THR A 70 11.05 8.62 -0.19
C THR A 70 9.58 8.62 -0.59
N PRO A 71 9.11 7.67 -1.42
CA PRO A 71 7.69 7.54 -1.72
C PRO A 71 6.91 7.16 -0.45
N VAL A 72 5.67 7.62 -0.35
CA VAL A 72 4.74 7.29 0.75
C VAL A 72 3.50 6.63 0.18
N THR A 73 2.89 5.71 0.96
CA THR A 73 1.65 5.04 0.58
C THR A 73 0.49 5.51 1.45
N LEU A 74 -0.63 5.84 0.81
CA LEU A 74 -1.87 6.15 1.52
C LEU A 74 -3.07 5.73 0.68
N GLY A 75 -3.96 4.91 1.25
CA GLY A 75 -5.22 4.56 0.59
C GLY A 75 -5.02 3.86 -0.75
N GLY A 76 -3.98 3.04 -0.91
CA GLY A 76 -3.63 2.37 -2.18
C GLY A 76 -3.06 3.29 -3.27
N GLN A 77 -2.64 4.50 -2.90
CA GLN A 77 -1.89 5.40 -3.76
C GLN A 77 -0.44 5.49 -3.30
N ILE A 78 0.48 5.69 -4.23
CA ILE A 78 1.89 5.99 -3.99
C ILE A 78 2.14 7.43 -4.38
N TRP A 79 2.65 8.22 -3.45
CA TRP A 79 2.96 9.62 -3.64
C TRP A 79 4.47 9.85 -3.56
N LEU A 80 4.98 10.69 -4.46
CA LEU A 80 6.39 11.08 -4.49
C LEU A 80 6.55 12.47 -5.07
N THR A 81 7.68 13.11 -4.78
CA THR A 81 8.02 14.42 -5.35
C THR A 81 9.12 14.30 -6.39
N THR A 82 9.03 15.10 -7.44
CA THR A 82 10.07 15.24 -8.46
C THR A 82 10.32 16.71 -8.79
N ALA A 83 11.44 17.00 -9.43
CA ALA A 83 11.79 18.33 -9.89
C ALA A 83 12.53 18.28 -11.24
N THR A 84 12.39 19.33 -12.05
CA THR A 84 13.20 19.51 -13.26
C THR A 84 14.69 19.55 -12.92
N LEU A 85 15.54 19.21 -13.89
CA LEU A 85 16.99 19.17 -13.68
C LEU A 85 17.58 20.53 -13.28
N ASP A 86 16.95 21.63 -13.71
CA ASP A 86 17.33 22.99 -13.36
C ASP A 86 16.72 23.50 -12.04
N GLY A 87 15.88 22.67 -11.38
CA GLY A 87 15.30 22.94 -10.06
C GLY A 87 14.26 24.05 -10.01
N ARG A 88 13.66 24.43 -11.15
CA ARG A 88 12.68 25.53 -11.21
C ARG A 88 11.23 25.08 -11.07
N GLU A 89 10.96 23.83 -11.38
CA GLU A 89 9.62 23.25 -11.28
C GLU A 89 9.64 22.03 -10.37
N TYR A 90 8.65 21.95 -9.48
CA TYR A 90 8.47 20.88 -8.51
C TYR A 90 7.08 20.26 -8.68
N PHE A 91 7.02 18.94 -8.62
CA PHE A 91 5.81 18.16 -8.84
C PHE A 91 5.56 17.22 -7.68
N ALA A 92 4.29 17.05 -7.34
CA ALA A 92 3.80 15.91 -6.56
C ALA A 92 3.13 14.95 -7.53
N ILE A 93 3.61 13.71 -7.58
CA ILE A 93 3.12 12.66 -8.46
C ILE A 93 2.37 11.64 -7.61
N CYS A 94 1.21 11.20 -8.10
CA CYS A 94 0.42 10.11 -7.55
C CYS A 94 0.36 8.96 -8.55
N VAL A 95 0.61 7.75 -8.07
CA VAL A 95 0.53 6.50 -8.83
C VAL A 95 -0.42 5.55 -8.09
N ASP A 96 -1.15 4.72 -8.82
CA ASP A 96 -1.94 3.66 -8.21
C ASP A 96 -1.02 2.50 -7.75
N ALA A 97 -1.24 1.95 -6.56
CA ALA A 97 -0.37 0.89 -6.04
C ALA A 97 -0.48 -0.45 -6.80
N GLU A 98 -1.50 -0.61 -7.65
CA GLU A 98 -1.81 -1.82 -8.40
C GLU A 98 -1.53 -1.70 -9.91
N THR A 99 -1.01 -0.58 -10.40
CA THR A 99 -0.60 -0.40 -11.82
C THR A 99 0.79 -0.93 -12.15
#